data_AF-J2WBC6-F1
#
_entry.id   AF-J2WBC6-F1
#
_cell.length_a   1.000
_cell.length_b   1.000
_cell.length_c   1.000
_cell.angle_alpha   90.00
_cell.angle_beta   90.00
_cell.angle_gamma   90.00
#
_symmetry.space_group_name_H-M   'P 1'
#
loop_
_entity.id
_entity.type
_entity.pdbx_description
1 polymer ?
#
loop_
_entity_poly.entity_id
_entity_poly.type
_entity_poly.pdbx_seq_one_letter_code
_entity_poly.pdbx_strand_id
1 'polypeptide(L)' 'MSRGDELKELASDLSRAVETARRVGLPTTVYLLSMALVEVREAAAVADDGDDGDAA' A
#
# COMPACT_ATOMS: atom_id res chain seq x y z
N MET A 1 -3.79 10.67 -12.84
CA MET A 1 -3.58 10.13 -11.49
C MET A 1 -2.19 10.53 -11.05
N SER A 2 -2.02 10.93 -9.79
CA SER A 2 -0.69 11.14 -9.21
C SER A 2 -0.08 9.79 -8.82
N ARG A 3 1.26 9.74 -8.67
CA ARG A 3 1.93 8.56 -8.10
C ARG A 3 1.39 8.20 -6.71
N GLY A 4 1.00 9.19 -5.91
CA GLY A 4 0.37 8.98 -4.60
C GLY A 4 -0.99 8.30 -4.72
N ASP A 5 -1.80 8.67 -5.72
CA ASP A 5 -3.10 8.05 -5.98
C ASP A 5 -2.95 6.57 -6.36
N GLU A 6 -1.98 6.26 -7.23
CA GLU A 6 -1.67 4.88 -7.64
C GLU A 6 -1.20 4.03 -6.44
N LEU A 7 -0.40 4.60 -5.54
CA LEU A 7 0.04 3.91 -4.31
C LEU A 7 -1.11 3.69 -3.32
N LYS A 8 -2.03 4.65 -3.20
CA LYS A 8 -3.24 4.52 -2.36
C LYS A 8 -4.17 3.42 -2.91
N GLU A 9 -4.34 3.35 -4.22
CA GLU A 9 -5.10 2.28 -4.88
C GLU A 9 -4.45 0.91 -4.66
N LEU A 10 -3.13 0.80 -4.90
CA LEU A 10 -2.38 -0.44 -4.68
C LEU A 10 -2.46 -0.92 -3.22
N ALA A 11 -2.39 -0.01 -2.24
CA ALA A 11 -2.56 -0.35 -0.83
C ALA A 11 -3.96 -0.93 -0.52
N SER A 12 -5.01 -0.38 -1.16
CA SER A 12 -6.38 -0.90 -1.05
C SER A 12 -6.50 -2.32 -1.59
N ASP A 13 -5.93 -2.57 -2.77
CA ASP A 13 -5.96 -3.90 -3.40
C ASP A 13 -5.16 -4.94 -2.62
N LEU A 14 -3.97 -4.57 -2.12
CA LEU A 14 -3.17 -5.43 -1.24
C LEU A 14 -3.92 -5.77 0.05
N SER A 15 -4.62 -4.81 0.65
CA SER A 15 -5.46 -5.06 1.83
C SER A 15 -6.55 -6.10 1.55
N ARG A 16 -7.26 -5.99 0.42
CA ARG A 16 -8.27 -6.97 -0.01
C ARG A 16 -7.66 -8.35 -0.29
N ALA A 17 -6.46 -8.38 -0.86
CA ALA A 17 -5.73 -9.61 -1.13
C ALA A 17 -5.30 -10.31 0.17
N VAL A 18 -4.83 -9.57 1.18
CA VAL A 18 -4.52 -10.11 2.52
C VAL A 18 -5.73 -10.75 3.16
N GLU A 19 -6.89 -10.08 3.15
CA GLU A 19 -8.13 -10.64 3.68
C GLU A 19 -8.55 -11.91 2.96
N THR A 20 -8.41 -11.93 1.63
CA THR A 20 -8.72 -13.11 0.83
C THR A 20 -7.78 -14.27 1.15
N ALA A 21 -6.45 -14.03 1.19
CA ALA A 21 -5.45 -15.04 1.54
C ALA A 21 -5.67 -15.60 2.95
N ARG A 22 -6.08 -14.75 3.91
CA ARG A 22 -6.44 -15.16 5.27
C ARG A 22 -7.65 -16.08 5.28
N ARG A 23 -8.71 -15.74 4.53
CA ARG A 23 -9.94 -16.57 4.43
C ARG A 23 -9.69 -17.94 3.80
N VAL A 24 -8.81 -18.02 2.80
CA VAL A 24 -8.51 -19.30 2.13
C VAL A 24 -7.39 -20.10 2.80
N GLY A 25 -6.86 -19.65 3.94
CA GLY A 25 -5.89 -20.41 4.73
C GLY A 25 -4.49 -20.47 4.13
N LEU A 26 -4.02 -19.40 3.49
CA LEU A 26 -2.67 -19.30 2.91
C LEU A 26 -1.74 -18.43 3.79
N PRO A 27 -1.17 -18.96 4.89
CA PRO A 27 -0.43 -18.16 5.87
C PRO A 27 0.83 -17.50 5.31
N THR A 28 1.59 -18.19 4.47
CA THR A 28 2.78 -17.62 3.81
C THR A 28 2.39 -16.47 2.87
N THR A 29 1.29 -16.60 2.14
CA THR A 29 0.78 -15.54 1.26
C THR A 29 0.34 -14.32 2.06
N VAL A 30 -0.34 -14.52 3.20
CA VAL A 30 -0.69 -13.42 4.12
C VAL A 30 0.56 -12.67 4.56
N TYR A 31 1.62 -13.37 4.95
CA TYR A 31 2.88 -12.75 5.34
C TYR A 31 3.48 -11.88 4.23
N LEU A 32 3.63 -12.44 3.02
CA LEU A 32 4.22 -11.72 1.88
C LEU A 32 3.40 -10.50 1.48
N LEU A 33 2.07 -10.64 1.38
CA LEU A 33 1.19 -9.54 1.04
C LEU A 33 1.14 -8.46 2.12
N SER A 34 1.24 -8.85 3.40
CA SER A 34 1.27 -7.89 4.50
C SER A 34 2.57 -7.08 4.50
N MET A 35 3.70 -7.72 4.15
CA MET A 35 4.98 -7.03 3.98
C MET A 35 4.92 -6.03 2.82
N ALA A 36 4.42 -6.45 1.66
CA ALA A 36 4.24 -5.57 0.51
C ALA A 36 3.31 -4.39 0.83
N LEU A 37 2.23 -4.62 1.58
CA LEU A 37 1.31 -3.57 2.01
C LEU A 37 2.00 -2.51 2.89
N VAL A 38 2.92 -2.90 3.77
CA VAL A 38 3.71 -1.96 4.58
C VAL A 38 4.58 -1.08 3.69
N GLU A 39 5.34 -1.68 2.78
CA GLU A 39 6.20 -0.95 1.84
C GLU A 39 5.42 0.08 1.01
N VAL A 40 4.25 -0.32 0.48
CA VAL A 40 3.41 0.58 -0.34
C VAL A 40 2.85 1.73 0.50
N ARG A 41 2.46 1.49 1.76
CA ARG A 41 1.98 2.55 2.65
C ARG A 41 3.08 3.56 3.00
N GLU A 42 4.29 3.09 3.24
CA GLU A 42 5.44 3.96 3.48
C GLU A 42 5.76 4.81 2.24
N ALA A 43 5.77 4.18 1.06
CA ALA A 43 5.95 4.89 -0.20
C ALA A 43 4.84 5.93 -0.47
N ALA A 44 3.60 5.62 -0.10
CA ALA A 44 2.46 6.53 -0.24
C ALA A 44 2.59 7.75 0.68
N ALA A 45 3.02 7.55 1.94
CA ALA A 45 3.23 8.65 2.89
C ALA A 45 4.30 9.62 2.39
N VAL A 46 5.43 9.10 1.89
CA VAL A 46 6.51 9.92 1.31
C VAL A 46 6.04 10.68 0.05
N ALA A 47 5.13 10.10 -0.72
CA ALA A 47 4.58 10.74 -1.91
C ALA A 47 3.58 11.86 -1.57
N ASP A 48 2.89 11.79 -0.42
CA ASP A 48 1.96 12.82 0.08
C ASP A 48 2.76 14.01 0.67
N ASP A 49 3.83 13.74 1.44
CA ASP A 49 4.67 14.77 2.06
C ASP A 49 5.44 15.65 1.04
N GLY A 50 5.57 15.18 -0.21
CA GLY A 50 6.24 15.92 -1.30
C GLY A 50 5.36 16.95 -2.02
N ASP A 51 4.06 17.02 -1.73
CA ASP A 51 3.11 17.93 -2.38
C ASP A 51 2.95 19.28 -1.63
N ASP A 52 3.40 19.36 -0.37
CA ASP A 52 3.11 20.47 0.55
C ASP A 52 4.23 21.54 0.70
N GLY A 53 5.14 21.71 -0.27
CA GLY A 53 6.17 22.75 -0.11
C GLY A 53 7.09 23.04 -1.27
N ASP A 54 6.62 23.79 -2.27
CA ASP A 54 7.47 24.72 -3.04
C ASP A 54 6.74 26.06 -3.22
N ALA A 55 6.88 26.92 -2.21
CA ALA A 55 6.66 28.36 -2.30
C ALA A 55 7.57 29.05 -1.28
N ALA A 56 8.85 29.14 -1.61
CA ALA A 56 9.83 30.00 -0.93
C ALA A 56 10.08 31.27 -1.76
#